data_AF-A0A7W0PXM0-F1
#
_entry.id   AF-A0A7W0PXM0-F1
#
_cell.length_a   1.000
_cell.length_b   1.000
_cell.length_c   1.000
_cell.angle_alpha   90.00
_cell.angle_beta   90.00
_cell.angle_gamma   90.00
#
_symmetry.space_group_name_H-M   'P 1'
#
loop_
_entity.id
_entity.type
_entity.pdbx_description
1 polymer ?
#
loop_
_entity_poly.entity_id
_entity_poly.type
_entity_poly.pdbx_seq_one_letter_code
_entity_poly.pdbx_strand_id
1 'polypeptide(L)'
;MAPGAQIFELERLRRLSDVPVAINLNRIPLARAPQISTIDFSGGTSLYAVLQEYAIVPTRADFAIQAVAADECQASLLETDASAPVLFAEHKTFDQRGMLVALGQTFCRGDRYRFRAAL
;
A
#
# COMPACT_ATOMS: atom_id res chain seq x y z
N MET A 1 3.13 -16.11 2.98
CA MET A 1 2.79 -15.97 4.41
C MET A 1 2.23 -17.28 4.87
N ALA A 2 2.75 -17.82 5.98
CA ALA A 2 2.20 -19.03 6.55
C ALA A 2 0.86 -18.70 7.25
N PRO A 3 -0.12 -19.61 7.24
CA PRO A 3 -1.29 -19.51 8.11
C PRO A 3 -0.85 -19.28 9.57
N GLY A 4 -1.52 -18.35 10.26
CA GLY A 4 -1.20 -18.01 11.65
C GLY A 4 0.04 -17.10 11.85
N ALA A 5 0.71 -16.68 10.78
CA ALA A 5 1.79 -15.70 10.91
C ALA A 5 1.24 -14.37 11.44
N GLN A 6 1.97 -13.76 12.39
CA GLN A 6 1.64 -12.42 12.86
C GLN A 6 1.98 -11.39 11.77
N ILE A 7 1.04 -10.49 11.48
CA ILE A 7 1.13 -9.51 10.40
C ILE A 7 0.99 -8.12 11.01
N PHE A 8 1.86 -7.22 10.58
CA PHE A 8 1.67 -5.78 10.74
C PHE A 8 0.90 -5.26 9.53
N GLU A 9 -0.24 -4.61 9.79
CA GLU A 9 -1.05 -3.98 8.76
C GLU A 9 -0.91 -2.45 8.88
N LEU A 10 -0.49 -1.83 7.79
CA LEU A 10 -0.34 -0.38 7.68
C LEU A 10 -1.29 0.14 6.61
N GLU A 11 -2.36 0.78 7.04
CA GLU A 11 -3.29 1.52 6.20
C GLU A 11 -2.99 3.03 6.26
N ARG A 12 -2.93 3.68 5.11
CA ARG A 12 -2.62 5.11 5.00
C ARG A 12 -3.44 5.79 3.93
N LEU A 13 -4.04 6.93 4.28
CA LEU A 13 -4.56 7.88 3.32
C LEU A 13 -3.41 8.73 2.77
N ARG A 14 -3.21 8.72 1.46
CA ARG A 14 -2.21 9.51 0.76
C ARG A 14 -2.84 10.80 0.28
N ARG A 15 -2.19 11.91 0.63
CA ARG A 15 -2.58 13.25 0.18
C ARG A 15 -1.52 13.84 -0.74
N LEU A 16 -1.95 14.65 -1.71
CA LEU A 16 -1.11 15.51 -2.53
C LEU A 16 -1.65 16.93 -2.41
N SER A 17 -0.86 17.84 -1.85
CA SER A 17 -1.31 19.22 -1.53
C SER A 17 -2.65 19.22 -0.79
N ASP A 18 -2.71 18.45 0.30
CA ASP A 18 -3.87 18.23 1.17
C ASP A 18 -5.08 17.52 0.56
N VAL A 19 -5.10 17.25 -0.75
CA VAL A 19 -6.19 16.48 -1.37
C VAL A 19 -5.92 14.98 -1.26
N PRO A 20 -6.88 14.15 -0.77
CA PRO A 20 -6.73 12.70 -0.81
C PRO A 20 -6.64 12.19 -2.23
N VAL A 21 -5.71 11.28 -2.48
CA VAL A 21 -5.48 10.73 -3.82
C VAL A 21 -5.44 9.21 -3.84
N ALA A 22 -5.09 8.56 -2.73
CA ALA A 22 -5.10 7.10 -2.64
C ALA A 22 -5.24 6.59 -1.20
N ILE A 23 -5.82 5.40 -1.03
CA ILE A 23 -5.77 4.61 0.19
C ILE A 23 -4.76 3.47 -0.05
N ASN A 24 -3.78 3.33 0.84
CA ASN A 24 -2.74 2.32 0.74
C ASN A 24 -2.76 1.38 1.94
N LEU A 25 -2.93 0.10 1.69
CA LEU A 25 -2.81 -0.98 2.66
C LEU A 25 -1.55 -1.80 2.39
N ASN A 26 -0.75 -2.05 3.43
CA ASN A 26 0.41 -2.95 3.34
C ASN A 26 0.40 -3.92 4.52
N ARG A 27 0.46 -5.21 4.22
CA ARG A 27 0.54 -6.32 5.17
C ARG A 27 1.94 -6.92 5.14
N ILE A 28 2.65 -6.81 6.25
CA ILE A 28 4.06 -7.20 6.38
C ILE A 28 4.16 -8.27 7.48
N PRO A 29 4.81 -9.42 7.23
CA PRO A 29 5.03 -10.41 8.29
C PRO A 29 5.90 -9.82 9.40
N LEU A 30 5.45 -9.83 10.66
CA LEU A 30 6.23 -9.28 11.78
C LEU A 30 7.57 -9.99 11.97
N ALA A 31 7.66 -11.29 11.67
CA ALA A 31 8.91 -12.03 11.70
C ALA A 31 10.02 -11.43 10.80
N ARG A 32 9.65 -10.61 9.81
CA ARG A 32 10.58 -9.92 8.91
C ARG A 32 10.99 -8.54 9.42
N ALA A 33 10.12 -7.89 10.19
CA ALA A 33 10.35 -6.56 10.76
C ALA A 33 9.72 -6.47 12.16
N PRO A 34 10.34 -7.08 13.20
CA PRO A 34 9.66 -7.36 14.47
C PRO A 34 9.21 -6.13 15.28
N GLN A 35 9.82 -4.96 15.05
CA GLN A 35 9.50 -3.72 15.77
C GLN A 35 8.83 -2.67 14.87
N ILE A 36 8.42 -3.05 13.65
CA ILE A 36 7.80 -2.10 12.73
C ILE A 36 6.50 -1.48 13.29
N SER A 37 5.79 -2.20 14.16
CA SER A 37 4.56 -1.73 14.79
C SER A 37 4.79 -0.65 15.85
N THR A 38 6.03 -0.43 16.30
CA THR A 38 6.35 0.65 17.25
C THR A 38 6.71 1.95 16.56
N ILE A 39 6.77 1.97 15.22
CA ILE A 39 7.13 3.13 14.43
C ILE A 39 5.89 3.96 14.11
N ASP A 40 5.98 5.27 14.32
CA ASP A 40 4.95 6.20 13.90
C ASP A 40 5.06 6.52 12.41
N PHE A 41 4.03 6.14 11.64
CA PHE A 41 3.92 6.41 10.21
C PHE A 41 3.04 7.63 9.88
N SER A 42 2.44 8.28 10.89
CA SER A 42 1.56 9.43 10.69
C SER A 42 2.33 10.67 10.21
N GLY A 43 3.57 10.87 10.66
CA GLY A 43 4.44 11.99 10.30
C GLY A 43 5.11 11.90 8.92
N GLY A 44 4.66 11.01 8.04
CA GLY A 44 5.24 10.84 6.69
C GLY A 44 6.45 9.90 6.62
N THR A 45 6.74 9.17 7.70
CA THR A 45 7.77 8.13 7.72
C THR A 45 7.64 7.18 6.53
N SER A 46 8.74 6.99 5.81
CA SER A 46 8.75 6.09 4.66
C SER A 46 8.82 4.64 5.13
N LEU A 47 7.81 3.85 4.75
CA LEU A 47 7.81 2.41 4.99
C LEU A 47 9.08 1.74 4.43
N TYR A 48 9.54 2.16 3.26
CA TYR A 48 10.72 1.56 2.63
C TYR A 48 12.02 1.94 3.36
N ALA A 49 12.10 3.14 3.92
CA ALA A 49 13.26 3.52 4.75
C ALA A 49 13.32 2.66 6.01
N VAL A 50 12.17 2.44 6.68
CA VAL A 50 12.09 1.55 7.85
C VAL A 50 12.48 0.11 7.47
N LEU A 51 12.00 -0.41 6.33
CA LEU A 51 12.37 -1.75 5.89
C LEU A 51 13.87 -1.91 5.61
N GLN A 52 14.54 -0.86 5.13
CA GLN A 52 15.98 -0.87 4.92
C GLN A 52 16.77 -1.06 6.22
N GLU A 53 16.27 -0.57 7.36
CA GLU A 53 16.88 -0.80 8.68
C GLU A 53 16.90 -2.28 9.07
N TYR A 54 15.97 -3.08 8.52
CA TYR A 54 15.94 -4.54 8.65
C TYR A 54 16.73 -5.26 7.54
N ALA A 55 17.56 -4.54 6.78
CA ALA A 55 18.25 -5.01 5.57
C ALA A 55 17.30 -5.59 4.50
N ILE A 56 16.03 -5.14 4.49
CA ILE A 56 15.04 -5.49 3.48
C ILE A 56 15.01 -4.38 2.45
N VAL A 57 15.44 -4.68 1.23
CA VAL A 57 15.41 -3.73 0.11
C VAL A 57 14.39 -4.23 -0.90
N PRO A 58 13.21 -3.62 -1.00
CA PRO A 58 12.26 -3.92 -2.06
C PRO A 58 12.91 -3.71 -3.44
N THR A 59 12.91 -4.74 -4.29
CA THR A 59 13.53 -4.67 -5.64
C THR A 59 12.57 -4.98 -6.76
N ARG A 60 11.50 -5.74 -6.49
CA ARG A 60 10.50 -6.13 -7.47
C ARG A 60 9.12 -6.05 -6.84
N ALA A 61 8.12 -5.68 -7.62
CA ALA A 61 6.74 -5.87 -7.23
C ALA A 61 5.91 -6.35 -8.43
N ASP A 62 5.04 -7.33 -8.19
CA ASP A 62 4.07 -7.81 -9.16
C ASP A 62 2.76 -7.05 -8.91
N PHE A 63 2.18 -6.45 -9.95
CA PHE A 63 0.95 -5.64 -9.86
C PHE A 63 -0.17 -6.22 -10.70
N ALA A 64 -1.38 -6.23 -10.16
CA ALA A 64 -2.62 -6.41 -10.90
C ALA A 64 -3.51 -5.19 -10.67
N ILE A 65 -4.08 -4.63 -11.73
CA ILE A 65 -4.84 -3.38 -11.65
C ILE A 65 -6.20 -3.57 -12.34
N GLN A 66 -7.25 -3.08 -11.71
CA GLN A 66 -8.61 -3.07 -12.25
C GLN A 66 -9.34 -1.79 -11.86
N ALA A 67 -10.35 -1.43 -12.64
CA ALA A 67 -11.29 -0.37 -12.28
C ALA A 67 -12.41 -0.97 -11.41
N VAL A 68 -12.70 -0.33 -10.28
CA VAL A 68 -13.81 -0.70 -9.39
C VAL A 68 -14.56 0.55 -8.94
N ALA A 69 -15.80 0.38 -8.48
CA ALA A 69 -16.52 1.44 -7.79
C ALA A 69 -16.03 1.53 -6.33
N ALA A 70 -15.77 2.74 -5.84
CA ALA A 70 -15.43 2.94 -4.44
C ALA A 70 -16.63 2.58 -3.53
N ASP A 71 -16.37 1.84 -2.45
CA ASP A 71 -17.36 1.66 -1.38
C ASP A 71 -17.56 2.97 -0.58
N GLU A 72 -18.54 2.98 0.32
CA GLU A 72 -18.88 4.17 1.12
C GLU A 72 -17.71 4.67 1.98
N CYS A 73 -16.92 3.75 2.55
CA CYS A 73 -15.76 4.10 3.38
C CYS A 73 -14.66 4.72 2.52
N GLN A 74 -14.36 4.09 1.38
CA GLN A 74 -13.36 4.55 0.42
C GLN A 74 -13.73 5.91 -0.16
N ALA A 75 -14.99 6.11 -0.56
CA ALA A 75 -15.47 7.37 -1.10
C ALA A 75 -15.37 8.51 -0.08
N SER A 76 -15.74 8.23 1.18
CA SER A 76 -15.59 9.16 2.30
C SER A 76 -14.12 9.55 2.52
N LEU A 77 -13.23 8.58 2.63
CA LEU A 77 -11.78 8.80 2.82
C LEU A 77 -11.14 9.54 1.65
N LEU A 78 -11.56 9.25 0.41
CA LEU A 78 -11.02 9.86 -0.81
C LEU A 78 -11.64 11.22 -1.15
N GLU A 79 -12.65 11.65 -0.38
CA GLU A 79 -13.40 12.88 -0.61
C GLU A 79 -13.98 12.89 -2.05
N THR A 80 -14.69 11.81 -2.41
CA THR A 80 -15.38 11.62 -3.70
C THR A 80 -16.85 11.27 -3.52
N ASP A 81 -17.60 11.30 -4.61
CA ASP A 81 -18.96 10.76 -4.64
C ASP A 81 -18.99 9.24 -4.38
N ALA A 82 -20.11 8.75 -3.86
CA ALA A 82 -20.34 7.32 -3.69
C ALA A 82 -20.24 6.58 -5.04
N SER A 83 -19.66 5.38 -5.04
CA SER A 83 -19.41 4.59 -6.27
C SER A 83 -18.53 5.28 -7.32
N ALA A 84 -17.80 6.35 -6.95
CA ALA A 84 -16.84 6.97 -7.85
C ALA A 84 -15.82 5.93 -8.37
N PRO A 85 -15.42 6.01 -9.65
CA PRO A 85 -14.48 5.06 -10.23
C PRO A 85 -13.08 5.23 -9.62
N VAL A 86 -12.53 4.14 -9.10
CA VAL A 86 -11.16 4.07 -8.57
C VAL A 86 -10.36 2.99 -9.28
N LEU A 87 -9.06 3.22 -9.39
CA LEU A 87 -8.11 2.20 -9.78
C LEU A 87 -7.74 1.40 -8.53
N PHE A 88 -8.13 0.14 -8.49
CA PHE A 88 -7.71 -0.79 -7.47
C PHE A 88 -6.51 -1.59 -7.97
N ALA A 89 -5.42 -1.54 -7.21
CA ALA A 89 -4.21 -2.27 -7.46
C ALA A 89 -3.92 -3.23 -6.32
N GLU A 90 -3.62 -4.48 -6.66
CA GLU A 90 -3.03 -5.45 -5.74
C GLU A 90 -1.55 -5.60 -6.08
N HIS A 91 -0.70 -5.62 -5.06
CA HIS A 91 0.73 -5.76 -5.24
C HIS A 91 1.38 -6.75 -4.30
N LYS A 92 2.32 -7.52 -4.85
CA LYS A 92 3.21 -8.40 -4.10
C LYS A 92 4.63 -7.87 -4.22
N THR A 93 5.19 -7.41 -3.12
CA THR A 93 6.53 -6.81 -3.10
C THR A 93 7.55 -7.83 -2.64
N PHE A 94 8.67 -7.92 -3.33
CA PHE A 94 9.77 -8.84 -3.07
C PHE A 94 11.07 -8.07 -2.82
N ASP A 95 11.91 -8.62 -1.95
CA ASP A 95 13.20 -8.05 -1.60
C ASP A 95 14.31 -8.49 -2.57
N GLN A 96 15.53 -8.01 -2.35
CA GLN A 96 16.73 -8.35 -3.10
C GLN A 96 17.12 -9.85 -3.06
N ARG A 97 16.50 -10.64 -2.18
CA ARG A 97 16.68 -12.09 -2.06
C ARG A 97 15.51 -12.87 -2.67
N GLY A 98 14.56 -12.18 -3.33
CA GLY A 98 13.36 -12.79 -3.91
C GLY A 98 12.31 -13.18 -2.87
N MET A 99 12.44 -12.73 -1.62
CA MET A 99 11.52 -13.08 -0.54
C MET A 99 10.37 -12.08 -0.48
N LEU A 100 9.16 -12.57 -0.18
CA LEU A 100 7.98 -11.71 0.00
C LEU A 100 8.18 -10.74 1.17
N VAL A 101 8.04 -9.45 0.89
CA VAL A 101 8.13 -8.34 1.85
C VAL A 101 6.73 -7.94 2.32
N ALA A 102 5.85 -7.65 1.37
CA ALA A 102 4.52 -7.13 1.65
C ALA A 102 3.51 -7.65 0.63
N LEU A 103 2.29 -7.86 1.09
CA LEU A 103 1.09 -7.85 0.25
C LEU A 103 0.43 -6.51 0.45
N GLY A 104 0.08 -5.81 -0.62
CA GLY A 104 -0.62 -4.56 -0.49
C GLY A 104 -1.75 -4.39 -1.49
N GLN A 105 -2.58 -3.43 -1.12
CA GLN A 105 -3.79 -3.03 -1.83
C GLN A 105 -3.78 -1.51 -1.88
N THR A 106 -4.07 -0.97 -3.05
CA THR A 106 -4.10 0.47 -3.26
C THR A 106 -5.35 0.85 -4.03
N PHE A 107 -6.13 1.79 -3.48
CA PHE A 107 -7.27 2.40 -4.17
C PHE A 107 -6.88 3.82 -4.55
N CYS A 108 -6.74 4.10 -5.83
CA CYS A 108 -6.39 5.41 -6.35
C CYS A 108 -7.60 6.06 -7.01
N ARG A 109 -7.81 7.35 -6.73
CA ARG A 109 -8.82 8.18 -7.40
C ARG A 109 -8.63 8.17 -8.92
N GLY A 110 -9.64 7.72 -9.67
CA GLY A 110 -9.57 7.65 -11.14
C GLY A 110 -9.48 9.02 -11.83
N ASP A 111 -9.98 10.08 -11.18
CA ASP A 111 -9.92 11.47 -11.67
C ASP A 111 -8.55 12.14 -11.43
N ARG A 112 -7.71 11.58 -10.55
CA ARG A 112 -6.41 12.13 -10.15
C ARG A 112 -5.22 11.25 -10.53
N TYR A 113 -5.43 9.96 -10.75
CA TYR A 113 -4.38 9.00 -11.09
C TYR A 113 -4.56 8.40 -12.48
N ARG A 114 -3.43 8.22 -13.16
CA ARG A 114 -3.33 7.39 -14.37
C ARG A 114 -2.18 6.43 -14.20
N PHE A 115 -2.44 5.14 -14.42
CA PHE A 115 -1.39 4.15 -14.50
C PHE A 115 -0.81 4.10 -15.91
N ARG A 116 0.51 4.02 -16.04
CA ARG A 116 1.22 3.84 -17.31
C ARG A 116 2.25 2.74 -17.11
N ALA A 117 2.24 1.76 -18.02
CA ALA A 117 3.29 0.75 -18.12
C ALA A 117 4.00 0.93 -19.46
N ALA A 118 5.33 0.84 -19.44
CA ALA A 118 6.13 0.64 -20.63
C ALA A 118 6.47 -0.85 -20.71
N LEU A 119 6.30 -1.42 -21.90
CA LEU A 119 6.71 -2.79 -22.24
C LEU A 119 8.17 -2.80 -22.70
#